data_AF-A0AAD5TQE4-F1
#
_entry.id   AF-A0AAD5TQE4-F1
#
_cell.length_a   1.000
_cell.length_b   1.000
_cell.length_c   1.000
_cell.angle_alpha   90.00
_cell.angle_beta   90.00
_cell.angle_gamma   90.00
#
_symmetry.space_group_name_H-M   'P 1'
#
loop_
_entity.id
_entity.type
_entity.pdbx_description
1 polymer ?
#
loop_
_entity_poly.entity_id
_entity_poly.type
_entity_poly.pdbx_seq_one_letter_code
_entity_poly.pdbx_strand_id
1 'polypeptide(L)'
;MEDVSNTGDGGALGSDSSTAGRRGRRQKGQELAHDKVEENTEINEFDMLMEEIVDRRQWLDDMVAMGHGDAHKRQIHLEISQRIRRLEILDAERTRASGLARAAK
;
A
#
# COMPACT_ATOMS: atom_id res chain seq x y z
N MET A 1 -2.55 30.31 -63.05
CA MET A 1 -3.70 30.55 -62.17
C MET A 1 -3.15 31.24 -60.95
N GLU A 2 -3.32 32.56 -60.89
CA GLU A 2 -2.86 33.39 -59.78
C GLU A 2 -3.88 33.41 -58.64
N ASP A 3 -3.33 33.58 -57.44
CA ASP A 3 -3.91 33.69 -56.12
C ASP A 3 -5.22 34.49 -55.99
N VAL A 4 -6.17 33.86 -55.31
CA VAL A 4 -7.39 34.44 -54.69
C VAL A 4 -7.64 33.55 -53.45
N SER A 5 -7.88 33.99 -52.23
CA SER A 5 -8.34 35.27 -51.72
C SER A 5 -8.25 35.26 -50.19
N ASN A 6 -7.96 36.44 -49.62
CA ASN A 6 -8.73 37.07 -48.56
C ASN A 6 -8.87 36.32 -47.20
N THR A 7 -7.93 36.57 -46.29
CA THR A 7 -8.10 36.36 -44.85
C THR A 7 -8.75 37.60 -44.26
N GLY A 8 -10.04 37.50 -43.94
CA GLY A 8 -10.75 38.51 -43.18
C GLY A 8 -11.84 37.86 -42.35
N ASP A 9 -11.61 37.79 -41.04
CA ASP A 9 -12.62 37.89 -39.98
C ASP A 9 -11.85 37.96 -38.64
N GLY A 10 -12.04 38.89 -37.72
CA GLY A 10 -13.20 39.74 -37.53
C GLY A 10 -13.71 39.59 -36.10
N GLY A 11 -12.97 40.12 -35.13
CA GLY A 11 -13.50 40.41 -33.80
C GLY A 11 -13.45 39.26 -32.79
N ALA A 12 -13.74 39.47 -31.51
CA ALA A 12 -13.85 40.67 -30.72
C ALA A 12 -13.99 40.18 -29.25
N LEU A 13 -13.74 41.08 -28.29
CA LEU A 13 -14.21 41.02 -26.90
C LEU A 13 -13.48 39.97 -26.03
N GLY A 14 -13.12 40.22 -24.78
CA GLY A 14 -13.35 41.35 -23.91
C GLY A 14 -12.68 41.02 -22.59
N SER A 15 -12.18 42.07 -21.94
CA SER A 15 -11.80 42.08 -20.54
C SER A 15 -12.99 41.69 -19.68
N ASP A 16 -12.79 40.88 -18.64
CA ASP A 16 -13.05 41.25 -17.23
C ASP A 16 -13.32 40.07 -16.27
N SER A 17 -12.93 40.36 -15.03
CA SER A 17 -13.52 39.98 -13.75
C SER A 17 -13.95 38.54 -13.44
N SER A 18 -13.18 37.95 -12.53
CA SER A 18 -13.61 37.34 -11.26
C SER A 18 -15.11 37.05 -11.07
N THR A 19 -15.49 35.79 -10.82
CA THR A 19 -16.50 35.45 -9.79
C THR A 19 -16.40 34.00 -9.30
N ALA A 20 -16.25 33.88 -7.97
CA ALA A 20 -16.96 32.97 -7.07
C ALA A 20 -16.98 31.44 -7.31
N GLY A 21 -16.19 30.74 -6.50
CA GLY A 21 -16.69 29.85 -5.43
C GLY A 21 -17.46 28.57 -5.81
N ARG A 22 -16.83 27.41 -5.59
CA ARG A 22 -17.54 26.21 -5.11
C ARG A 22 -16.84 25.59 -3.90
N ARG A 23 -17.58 25.59 -2.80
CA ARG A 23 -17.35 24.86 -1.55
C ARG A 23 -17.51 23.35 -1.77
N GLY A 24 -16.81 22.59 -0.94
CA GLY A 24 -16.96 21.14 -0.74
C GLY A 24 -15.72 20.40 -1.27
N ARG A 25 -15.04 19.54 -0.53
CA ARG A 25 -15.53 18.62 0.48
C ARG A 25 -14.33 18.06 1.25
N ARG A 26 -14.43 18.10 2.57
CA ARG A 26 -13.67 17.31 3.55
C ARG A 26 -13.14 15.98 3.01
N GLN A 27 -11.85 15.73 3.20
CA GLN A 27 -11.31 14.45 3.69
C GLN A 27 -10.10 14.81 4.57
N LYS A 28 -10.30 14.89 5.89
CA LYS A 28 -9.86 13.86 6.87
C LYS A 28 -8.34 13.65 6.77
N GLY A 29 -7.54 14.26 7.64
CA GLY A 29 -7.52 13.85 9.04
C GLY A 29 -7.04 12.40 9.15
N GLN A 30 -5.82 12.13 8.69
CA GLN A 30 -5.06 10.93 9.09
C GLN A 30 -4.17 11.30 10.28
N GLU A 31 -4.83 11.79 11.32
CA GLU A 31 -4.37 11.79 12.69
C GLU A 31 -5.32 10.82 13.40
N LEU A 32 -5.22 9.54 13.10
CA LEU A 32 -5.99 8.51 13.79
C LEU A 32 -5.14 7.24 13.86
N ALA A 33 -4.86 6.84 15.10
CA ALA A 33 -4.33 5.56 15.55
C ALA A 33 -2.81 5.44 15.81
N HIS A 34 -2.25 6.39 16.55
CA HIS A 34 -1.02 6.17 17.33
C HIS A 34 -1.30 5.98 18.84
N ASP A 35 -2.54 5.63 19.21
CA ASP A 35 -3.01 5.52 20.61
C ASP A 35 -3.69 4.17 20.95
N LYS A 36 -3.28 3.10 20.24
CA LYS A 36 -3.60 1.68 20.60
C LYS A 36 -2.33 0.82 20.63
N VAL A 37 -1.24 1.40 21.09
CA VAL A 37 0.14 0.96 20.78
C VAL A 37 0.54 -0.38 21.43
N GLU A 38 -0.19 -0.89 22.42
CA GLU A 38 0.24 -2.09 23.18
C GLU A 38 -0.55 -3.38 22.86
N GLU A 39 -1.81 -3.31 22.41
CA GLU A 39 -2.59 -4.51 22.01
C GLU A 39 -2.69 -4.65 20.48
N ASN A 40 -2.41 -3.57 19.74
CA ASN A 40 -2.38 -3.55 18.27
C ASN A 40 -1.00 -3.87 17.68
N THR A 41 0.04 -3.93 18.51
CA THR A 41 1.43 -4.14 18.08
C THR A 41 1.66 -5.55 17.56
N GLU A 42 1.08 -6.56 18.21
CA GLU A 42 1.17 -7.96 17.76
C GLU A 42 0.44 -8.18 16.42
N ILE A 43 -0.74 -7.57 16.24
CA ILE A 43 -1.49 -7.64 14.99
C ILE A 43 -0.71 -6.92 13.88
N ASN A 44 -0.07 -5.80 14.20
CA ASN A 44 0.79 -5.08 13.26
C ASN A 44 2.02 -5.91 12.84
N GLU A 45 2.68 -6.62 13.77
CA GLU A 45 3.82 -7.50 13.43
C GLU A 45 3.40 -8.68 12.55
N PHE A 46 2.23 -9.27 12.82
CA PHE A 46 1.70 -10.37 12.00
C PHE A 46 1.42 -9.92 10.56
N ASP A 47 0.74 -8.78 10.39
CA ASP A 47 0.42 -8.24 9.08
C ASP A 47 1.68 -7.85 8.29
N MET A 48 2.67 -7.24 8.96
CA MET A 48 3.97 -6.93 8.34
C MET A 48 4.70 -8.17 7.85
N LEU A 49 4.75 -9.23 8.66
CA LEU A 49 5.41 -10.48 8.27
C LEU A 49 4.71 -11.18 7.10
N MET A 50 3.37 -11.09 7.03
CA MET A 50 2.60 -11.59 5.90
C MET A 50 2.92 -10.81 4.63
N GLU A 51 2.97 -9.49 4.69
CA GLU A 51 3.37 -8.62 3.58
C GLU A 51 4.78 -8.97 3.10
N GLU A 52 5.74 -9.11 4.02
CA GLU A 52 7.11 -9.48 3.67
C GLU A 52 7.20 -10.86 2.98
N ILE A 53 6.40 -11.85 3.40
CA ILE A 53 6.37 -13.16 2.73
C ILE A 53 5.89 -13.03 1.28
N VAL A 54 4.84 -12.23 1.05
CA VAL A 54 4.30 -11.96 -0.28
C VAL A 54 5.33 -11.24 -1.14
N ASP A 55 5.96 -10.20 -0.63
CA ASP A 55 7.01 -9.45 -1.34
C ASP A 55 8.20 -10.33 -1.72
N ARG A 56 8.64 -11.19 -0.81
CA ARG A 56 9.75 -12.12 -1.07
C ARG A 56 9.39 -13.15 -2.14
N ARG A 57 8.15 -13.62 -2.15
CA ARG A 57 7.64 -14.52 -3.18
C ARG A 57 7.59 -13.83 -4.54
N GLN A 58 7.01 -12.62 -4.60
CA GLN A 58 6.92 -11.84 -5.83
C GLN A 58 8.30 -11.52 -6.40
N TRP A 59 9.23 -11.08 -5.54
CA TRP A 59 10.59 -10.81 -5.97
C TRP A 59 11.28 -12.05 -6.55
N LEU A 60 11.05 -13.23 -5.96
CA LEU A 60 11.61 -14.47 -6.50
C LEU A 60 11.00 -14.83 -7.86
N ASP A 61 9.69 -14.64 -8.03
CA ASP A 61 9.00 -14.85 -9.30
C ASP A 61 9.55 -13.90 -10.39
N ASP A 62 9.82 -12.64 -10.04
CA ASP A 62 10.47 -11.67 -10.93
C ASP A 62 11.90 -12.12 -11.29
N MET A 63 12.69 -12.62 -10.33
CA MET A 63 14.02 -13.17 -10.60
C MET A 63 13.97 -14.41 -11.50
N VAL A 64 12.98 -15.28 -11.32
CA VAL A 64 12.76 -16.45 -12.18
C VAL A 64 12.40 -16.01 -13.59
N ALA A 65 11.52 -15.03 -13.75
CA ALA A 65 11.15 -14.49 -15.05
C ALA A 65 12.34 -13.88 -15.81
N MET A 66 13.31 -13.32 -15.08
CA MET A 66 14.58 -12.82 -15.64
C MET A 66 15.65 -13.90 -15.84
N GLY A 67 15.38 -15.16 -15.50
CA GLY A 67 16.34 -16.27 -15.62
C GLY A 67 17.39 -16.34 -14.50
N HIS A 68 17.27 -15.52 -13.45
CA HIS A 68 18.17 -15.46 -12.30
C HIS A 68 17.65 -16.21 -11.07
N GLY A 69 16.49 -16.87 -11.16
CA GLY A 69 15.85 -17.52 -10.02
C GLY A 69 16.72 -18.54 -9.28
N ASP A 70 17.52 -19.34 -9.98
CA ASP A 70 18.30 -20.43 -9.35
C ASP A 70 19.38 -19.92 -8.37
N ALA A 71 19.93 -18.72 -8.62
CA ALA A 71 20.89 -18.09 -7.70
C ALA A 71 20.24 -17.67 -6.38
N HIS A 72 18.93 -17.41 -6.38
CA HIS A 72 18.24 -16.77 -5.25
C HIS A 72 17.20 -17.67 -4.55
N LYS A 73 16.68 -18.69 -5.23
CA LYS A 73 15.66 -19.63 -4.71
C LYS A 73 15.98 -20.12 -3.30
N ARG A 74 17.20 -20.61 -3.07
CA ARG A 74 17.59 -21.17 -1.77
C ARG A 74 17.53 -20.14 -0.65
N GLN A 75 18.05 -18.93 -0.90
CA GLN A 75 18.06 -17.88 0.11
C GLN A 75 16.66 -17.37 0.41
N ILE A 76 15.86 -17.10 -0.62
CA ILE A 76 14.50 -16.59 -0.44
C ILE A 76 13.59 -17.61 0.23
N HIS A 77 13.68 -18.89 -0.13
CA HIS A 77 12.92 -19.94 0.57
C HIS A 77 13.30 -20.03 2.05
N LEU A 78 14.57 -19.84 2.40
CA LEU A 78 15.00 -19.78 3.80
C LEU A 78 14.41 -18.56 4.51
N GLU A 79 14.44 -17.39 3.89
CA GLU A 79 13.84 -16.15 4.43
C GLU A 79 12.33 -16.26 4.64
N ILE A 80 11.61 -16.88 3.70
CA ILE A 80 10.17 -17.16 3.80
C ILE A 80 9.91 -18.15 4.95
N SER A 81 10.70 -19.23 5.05
CA SER A 81 10.54 -20.23 6.12
C SER A 81 10.75 -19.63 7.51
N GLN A 82 11.73 -18.72 7.65
CA GLN A 82 11.97 -18.01 8.91
C GLN A 82 10.79 -17.11 9.30
N ARG A 83 10.20 -16.40 8.34
CA ARG A 83 9.04 -15.53 8.57
C ARG A 83 7.78 -16.33 8.93
N ILE A 84 7.52 -17.44 8.24
CA ILE A 84 6.43 -18.37 8.59
C ILE A 84 6.59 -18.86 10.02
N ARG A 85 7.80 -19.27 10.42
CA ARG A 85 8.07 -19.69 11.79
C ARG A 85 7.82 -18.58 12.81
N ARG A 86 8.11 -17.32 12.47
CA ARG A 86 7.81 -16.17 13.34
C ARG A 86 6.29 -15.97 13.48
N LEU A 87 5.53 -16.09 12.39
CA LEU A 87 4.06 -16.04 12.42
C LEU A 87 3.47 -17.15 13.29
N GLU A 88 3.98 -18.38 13.19
CA GLU A 88 3.55 -19.50 14.03
C GLU A 88 3.78 -19.24 15.52
N ILE A 89 4.91 -18.62 15.88
CA ILE A 89 5.22 -18.26 17.27
C ILE A 89 4.24 -17.20 17.78
N LEU A 90 4.01 -16.13 17.00
CA LEU A 90 3.06 -15.08 17.35
C LEU A 90 1.64 -15.63 17.53
N ASP A 91 1.20 -16.51 16.62
CA ASP A 91 -0.12 -17.15 16.71
C ASP A 91 -0.24 -18.07 17.95
N ALA A 92 0.81 -18.81 18.28
CA ALA A 92 0.86 -19.64 19.48
C ALA A 92 0.89 -18.81 20.78
N GLU A 93 1.55 -17.66 20.79
CA GLU A 93 1.53 -16.70 21.91
C GLU A 93 0.13 -16.12 22.10
N ARG A 94 -0.51 -15.68 21.02
CA ARG A 94 -1.88 -15.17 21.03
C ARG A 94 -2.88 -16.22 21.51
N THR A 95 -2.76 -17.46 21.05
CA THR A 95 -3.63 -18.56 21.46
C THR A 95 -3.44 -18.89 22.94
N ARG A 96 -2.20 -18.89 23.45
CA ARG A 96 -1.92 -19.09 24.88
C ARG A 96 -2.48 -17.95 25.72
N ALA A 97 -2.26 -16.69 25.31
CA ALA A 97 -2.78 -15.51 26.01
C ALA A 97 -4.32 -15.51 26.04
N SER A 98 -4.95 -15.78 24.90
CA SER A 98 -6.42 -15.78 24.75
C SER A 98 -7.08 -17.00 25.42
N GLY A 99 -6.41 -18.15 25.44
CA GLY A 99 -6.86 -19.38 26.13
C GLY A 99 -6.85 -19.24 27.65
N LEU A 100 -5.88 -18.52 28.21
CA LEU A 100 -5.82 -18.19 29.64
C LEU A 100 -6.91 -17.17 30.05
N ALA A 101 -7.22 -16.20 29.19
CA ALA A 101 -8.23 -15.17 29.49
C ALA A 101 -9.67 -15.70 29.60
N ARG A 102 -10.01 -16.85 28.97
CA ARG A 102 -11.37 -17.42 29.01
C ARG A 102 -11.62 -18.40 30.15
N ALA A 103 -10.59 -18.83 30.88
CA ALA A 103 -10.70 -19.80 31.98
C ALA A 103 -10.94 -19.15 33.36
N ALA A 104 -11.00 -17.82 33.45
CA ALA A 104 -11.11 -17.06 34.69
C ALA A 104 -12.47 -16.38 34.89
N LYS A 105 -13.57 -16.95 34.37
CA LYS A 105 -14.93 -16.39 34.55
C LYS A 105 -15.92 -17.40 35.11
#